data_AF-A0A317J957-F1
#
_entry.id   AF-A0A317J957-F1
#
_cell.length_a   1.000
_cell.length_b   1.000
_cell.length_c   1.000
_cell.angle_alpha   90.00
_cell.angle_beta   90.00
_cell.angle_gamma   90.00
#
_symmetry.space_group_name_H-M   'P 1'
#
loop_
_entity.id
_entity.type
_entity.pdbx_description
1 polymer ?
#
loop_
_entity_poly.entity_id
_entity_poly.type
_entity_poly.pdbx_seq_one_letter_code
_entity_poly.pdbx_strand_id
1 'polypeptide(L)'
;MKTRQCLRRPRSLIFFCLLLLTAGCSTVNFIEGSQAKMTYEQESWHHIGVLRLIEFSTPVNLQAACSNGWSAVRTRTGPLQVLVGLIAGGIYNPEEVSISCR
;
A
#
# COMPACT_ATOMS: atom_id res chain seq x y z
N MET A 1 -43.02 29.89 17.64
CA MET A 1 -42.16 28.74 17.29
C MET A 1 -41.30 29.12 16.09
N LYS A 2 -39.96 29.19 16.26
CA LYS A 2 -39.01 29.44 15.16
C LYS A 2 -37.93 28.36 15.26
N THR A 3 -38.12 27.26 14.53
CA THR A 3 -37.13 26.21 14.32
C THR A 3 -35.97 26.81 13.54
N ARG A 4 -34.94 27.29 14.23
CA ARG A 4 -33.68 27.68 13.59
C ARG A 4 -32.99 26.40 13.13
N GLN A 5 -32.98 26.23 11.82
CA GLN A 5 -32.22 25.24 11.09
C GLN A 5 -30.80 25.18 11.64
N CYS A 6 -30.44 24.03 12.21
CA CYS A 6 -29.07 23.67 12.49
C CYS A 6 -28.38 23.40 11.15
N LEU A 7 -28.06 24.48 10.42
CA LEU A 7 -27.22 24.42 9.23
C LEU A 7 -25.79 24.14 9.72
N ARG A 8 -25.54 22.87 10.07
CA ARG A 8 -24.20 22.33 10.36
C ARG A 8 -23.34 22.58 9.12
N ARG A 9 -22.36 23.47 9.24
CA ARG A 9 -21.38 23.78 8.19
C ARG A 9 -20.75 22.46 7.68
N PRO A 10 -20.96 22.06 6.42
CA PRO A 10 -20.38 20.83 5.86
C PRO A 10 -18.86 20.88 5.76
N ARG A 11 -18.25 22.07 5.91
CA ARG A 11 -16.79 22.28 5.89
C ARG A 11 -16.02 21.39 6.87
N SER A 12 -16.58 21.10 8.06
CA SER A 12 -15.90 20.24 9.05
C SER A 12 -15.86 18.76 8.64
N LEU A 13 -16.88 18.29 7.92
CA LEU A 13 -16.96 16.90 7.45
C LEU A 13 -16.01 16.65 6.26
N ILE A 14 -15.89 17.63 5.37
CA ILE A 14 -14.97 17.55 4.21
C ILE A 14 -13.52 17.48 4.68
N PHE A 15 -13.15 18.31 5.67
CA PHE A 15 -11.79 18.30 6.23
C PHE A 15 -11.45 16.97 6.92
N PHE A 16 -12.43 16.39 7.63
CA PHE A 16 -12.28 15.10 8.28
C PHE A 16 -12.14 13.95 7.25
N CYS A 17 -12.96 13.95 6.20
CA CYS A 17 -12.81 13.00 5.09
C CYS A 17 -11.43 13.12 4.41
N LEU A 18 -10.92 14.34 4.19
CA LEU A 18 -9.60 14.53 3.58
C LEU A 18 -8.47 13.95 4.45
N LEU A 19 -8.57 14.09 5.77
CA LEU A 19 -7.61 13.53 6.74
C LEU A 19 -7.61 12.00 6.75
N LEU A 20 -8.77 11.36 6.55
CA LEU A 20 -8.87 9.91 6.48
C LEU A 20 -8.22 9.34 5.20
N LEU A 21 -8.24 10.10 4.09
CA LEU A 21 -7.66 9.66 2.82
C LEU A 21 -6.12 9.59 2.83
N THR A 22 -5.44 10.32 3.72
CA THR A 22 -3.98 10.27 3.82
C THR A 22 -3.44 9.08 4.62
N ALA A 23 -4.30 8.37 5.37
CA ALA A 23 -3.88 7.29 6.26
C ALA A 23 -3.56 5.96 5.53
N GLY A 24 -3.83 5.84 4.23
CA GLY A 24 -3.66 4.60 3.47
C GLY A 24 -2.32 4.42 2.76
N CYS A 25 -1.49 5.47 2.71
CA CYS A 25 -0.19 5.40 2.04
C CYS A 25 0.88 4.89 2.99
N SER A 26 1.61 3.84 2.61
CA SER A 26 2.65 3.23 3.44
C SER A 26 3.82 2.73 2.60
N THR A 27 4.99 2.61 3.24
CA THR A 27 6.13 1.90 2.67
C THR A 27 6.76 1.06 3.75
N VAL A 28 6.92 -0.23 3.49
CA VAL A 28 7.60 -1.18 4.37
C VAL A 28 8.89 -1.61 3.68
N ASN A 29 9.99 -1.62 4.43
CA ASN A 29 11.28 -2.07 3.92
C ASN A 29 11.77 -3.23 4.80
N PHE A 30 11.98 -4.38 4.19
CA PHE A 30 12.66 -5.53 4.76
C PHE A 30 14.10 -5.47 4.30
N ILE A 31 15.05 -5.41 5.22
CA ILE A 31 16.48 -5.27 4.91
C ILE A 31 17.22 -6.45 5.54
N GLU A 32 18.02 -7.15 4.75
CA GLU A 32 18.82 -8.26 5.24
C GLU A 32 20.22 -7.76 5.67
N GLY A 33 20.40 -7.49 6.98
CA GLY A 33 21.67 -7.43 7.73
C GLY A 33 22.78 -6.47 7.26
N SER A 34 23.24 -6.60 6.01
CA SER A 34 24.22 -5.75 5.36
C SER A 34 23.58 -5.12 4.12
N GLN A 35 23.62 -3.79 4.03
CA GLN A 35 23.23 -3.04 2.84
C GLN A 35 24.22 -3.37 1.70
N ALA A 36 24.03 -4.51 1.05
CA ALA A 36 24.80 -4.84 -0.14
C ALA A 36 24.44 -3.83 -1.25
N LYS A 37 25.40 -3.54 -2.11
CA LYS A 37 25.20 -2.65 -3.26
C LYS A 37 24.09 -3.27 -4.12
N MET A 38 22.96 -2.57 -4.26
CA MET A 38 21.77 -3.14 -4.91
C MET A 38 22.03 -3.28 -6.40
N THR A 39 22.05 -4.52 -6.90
CA THR A 39 22.48 -4.82 -8.27
C THR A 39 21.28 -4.93 -9.23
N TYR A 40 20.14 -5.36 -8.72
CA TYR A 40 18.94 -5.62 -9.53
C TYR A 40 17.67 -5.35 -8.74
N GLU A 41 16.78 -4.50 -9.25
CA GLU A 41 15.47 -4.18 -8.69
C GLU A 41 14.36 -4.75 -9.60
N GLN A 42 13.57 -5.70 -9.10
CA GLN A 42 12.33 -6.13 -9.77
C GLN A 42 11.14 -5.44 -9.12
N GLU A 43 10.37 -4.67 -9.88
CA GLU A 43 9.12 -4.05 -9.45
C GLU A 43 7.92 -4.84 -9.98
N SER A 44 6.99 -5.19 -9.10
CA SER A 44 5.76 -5.90 -9.46
C SER A 44 4.58 -5.47 -8.60
N TRP A 45 3.36 -5.70 -9.10
CA TRP A 45 2.15 -5.44 -8.33
C TRP A 45 1.66 -6.73 -7.68
N HIS A 46 1.52 -6.70 -6.36
CA HIS A 46 0.90 -7.75 -5.58
C HIS A 46 -0.56 -7.44 -5.31
N HIS A 47 -1.39 -8.47 -5.42
CA HIS A 47 -2.83 -8.40 -5.30
C HIS A 47 -3.21 -8.87 -3.90
N ILE A 48 -3.26 -7.93 -2.96
CA ILE A 48 -3.83 -8.19 -1.63
C ILE A 48 -5.32 -7.86 -1.70
N GLY A 49 -6.16 -8.54 -0.95
CA GLY A 49 -7.57 -8.31 -0.95
C GLY A 49 -8.23 -8.54 0.38
N VAL A 50 -9.55 -8.31 0.39
CA VAL A 50 -10.44 -8.31 1.56
C VAL A 50 -9.79 -7.58 2.75
N LEU A 51 -9.84 -6.25 2.70
CA LEU A 51 -9.27 -5.37 3.72
C LEU A 51 -7.77 -5.61 3.95
N ARG A 52 -7.04 -6.04 2.91
CA ARG A 52 -5.61 -6.40 2.94
C ARG A 52 -5.27 -7.63 3.81
N LEU A 53 -6.24 -8.49 4.09
CA LEU A 53 -6.05 -9.67 4.96
C LEU A 53 -5.76 -10.95 4.17
N ILE A 54 -6.13 -10.99 2.90
CA ILE A 54 -6.02 -12.18 2.06
C ILE A 54 -5.11 -11.85 0.88
N GLU A 55 -4.03 -12.59 0.72
CA GLU A 55 -3.18 -12.52 -0.47
C GLU A 55 -3.88 -13.27 -1.62
N PHE A 56 -4.14 -12.59 -2.75
CA PHE A 56 -4.68 -13.20 -3.96
C PHE A 56 -3.59 -13.62 -4.94
N SER A 57 -2.43 -12.95 -4.92
CA SER A 57 -1.26 -13.29 -5.72
C SER A 57 -0.47 -14.47 -5.17
N THR A 58 0.33 -15.09 -6.02
CA THR A 58 1.36 -16.03 -5.58
C THR A 58 2.41 -15.27 -4.76
N PRO A 59 2.81 -15.75 -3.57
CA PRO A 59 3.87 -15.11 -2.81
C PRO A 59 5.18 -15.10 -3.61
N VAL A 60 5.96 -14.03 -3.45
CA VAL A 60 7.27 -13.91 -4.09
C VAL A 60 8.20 -15.00 -3.57
N ASN A 61 8.76 -15.80 -4.49
CA ASN A 61 9.86 -16.70 -4.17
C ASN A 61 11.19 -15.96 -4.32
N LEU A 62 11.74 -15.48 -3.20
CA LEU A 62 12.98 -14.70 -3.18
C LEU A 62 14.20 -15.52 -3.65
N GLN A 63 14.22 -16.84 -3.43
CA GLN A 63 15.29 -17.71 -3.92
C GLN A 63 15.25 -17.85 -5.45
N ALA A 64 14.05 -17.89 -6.03
CA ALA A 64 13.89 -17.89 -7.48
C ALA A 64 14.21 -16.52 -8.10
N ALA A 65 13.87 -15.43 -7.41
CA ALA A 65 14.11 -14.07 -7.88
C ALA A 65 15.59 -13.64 -7.73
N CYS A 66 16.27 -14.09 -6.69
CA CYS A 66 17.65 -13.77 -6.38
C CYS A 66 18.47 -15.05 -6.10
N SER A 67 19.17 -15.54 -7.11
CA SER A 67 19.98 -16.78 -7.01
C SER A 67 21.08 -16.71 -5.95
N ASN A 68 21.64 -15.52 -5.69
CA ASN A 68 22.73 -15.29 -4.74
C ASN A 68 22.25 -14.67 -3.40
N GLY A 69 20.93 -14.69 -3.15
CA GLY A 69 20.31 -14.07 -1.98
C GLY A 69 19.80 -12.66 -2.23
N TRP A 70 18.83 -12.25 -1.42
CA TRP A 70 18.22 -10.93 -1.49
C TRP A 70 18.93 -9.96 -0.53
N SER A 71 18.72 -8.66 -0.73
CA SER A 71 19.28 -7.61 0.13
C SER A 71 18.18 -6.74 0.73
N ALA A 72 17.18 -6.41 -0.06
CA ALA A 72 16.03 -5.64 0.38
C ALA A 72 14.76 -6.10 -0.32
N VAL A 73 13.64 -6.06 0.40
CA VAL A 73 12.29 -6.13 -0.18
C VAL A 73 11.54 -4.91 0.29
N ARG A 74 10.99 -4.14 -0.64
CA ARG A 74 10.21 -2.95 -0.35
C ARG A 74 8.80 -3.17 -0.80
N THR A 75 7.84 -2.87 0.05
CA THR A 75 6.42 -2.87 -0.33
C THR A 75 5.87 -1.47 -0.16
N ARG A 76 5.11 -0.99 -1.14
CA ARG A 76 4.63 0.39 -1.22
C ARG A 76 3.15 0.43 -1.56
N THR A 77 2.39 1.10 -0.71
CA THR A 77 1.03 1.53 -0.98
C THR A 77 1.04 3.03 -1.25
N GLY A 78 0.84 3.43 -2.50
CA GLY A 78 0.76 4.83 -2.92
C GLY A 78 -0.68 5.32 -3.11
N PRO A 79 -0.86 6.60 -3.52
CA PRO A 79 -2.18 7.19 -3.72
C PRO A 79 -3.03 6.45 -4.76
N LEU A 80 -2.41 5.95 -5.82
CA LEU A 80 -3.11 5.21 -6.87
C LEU A 80 -3.63 3.86 -6.35
N GLN A 81 -2.82 3.14 -5.58
CA GLN A 81 -3.21 1.88 -4.96
C GLN A 81 -4.35 2.07 -3.96
N VAL A 82 -4.28 3.14 -3.16
CA VAL A 82 -5.36 3.53 -2.24
C VAL A 82 -6.65 3.81 -3.02
N LEU A 83 -6.57 4.58 -4.11
CA LEU A 83 -7.73 4.88 -4.95
C LEU A 83 -8.36 3.61 -5.53
N VAL A 84 -7.54 2.69 -6.05
CA VAL A 84 -8.02 1.40 -6.55
C VAL A 84 -8.69 0.60 -5.44
N GLY A 85 -8.08 0.56 -4.25
CA GLY A 85 -8.66 -0.06 -3.06
C GLY A 85 -10.04 0.52 -2.68
N LEU A 86 -10.19 1.84 -2.75
CA LEU A 86 -11.45 2.51 -2.46
C LEU A 86 -12.53 2.19 -3.51
N ILE A 87 -12.18 2.23 -4.80
CA ILE A 87 -13.11 1.89 -5.89
C ILE A 87 -13.55 0.43 -5.80
N ALA A 88 -12.63 -0.46 -5.45
CA ALA A 88 -12.92 -1.88 -5.26
C ALA A 88 -13.60 -2.21 -3.92
N GLY A 89 -13.96 -1.21 -3.10
CA GLY A 89 -14.64 -1.41 -1.81
C GLY A 89 -13.79 -2.17 -0.79
N GLY A 90 -12.46 -2.14 -0.91
CA GLY A 90 -11.53 -2.90 -0.08
C GLY A 90 -11.49 -4.39 -0.40
N ILE A 91 -12.11 -4.85 -1.49
CA ILE A 91 -11.99 -6.24 -1.94
C ILE A 91 -10.64 -6.47 -2.60
N TYR A 92 -10.12 -5.46 -3.31
CA TYR A 92 -8.87 -5.52 -4.06
C TYR A 92 -7.99 -4.33 -3.73
N ASN A 93 -6.80 -4.58 -3.18
CA ASN A 93 -5.86 -3.63 -2.63
C ASN A 93 -4.48 -3.91 -3.22
N PRO A 94 -4.15 -3.33 -4.37
CA PRO A 94 -2.85 -3.57 -4.98
C PRO A 94 -1.73 -2.96 -4.13
N GLU A 95 -0.57 -3.61 -4.12
CA GLU A 95 0.64 -3.13 -3.47
C GLU A 95 1.82 -3.28 -4.44
N GLU A 96 2.70 -2.30 -4.48
CA GLU A 96 3.90 -2.35 -5.30
C GLU A 96 5.02 -3.00 -4.49
N VAL A 97 5.64 -4.04 -5.02
CA VAL A 97 6.74 -4.77 -4.37
C VAL A 97 7.99 -4.63 -5.21
N SER A 98 9.06 -4.11 -4.62
CA SER A 98 10.38 -4.06 -5.22
C SER A 98 11.38 -4.97 -4.49
N ILE A 99 12.11 -5.78 -5.24
CA ILE A 99 13.05 -6.77 -4.70
C ILE A 99 14.45 -6.42 -5.17
N SER A 100 15.37 -6.26 -4.23
CA SER A 100 16.78 -5.99 -4.50
C SER A 100 17.64 -7.21 -4.22
N CYS A 101 18.40 -7.68 -5.21
CA CYS A 101 19.33 -8.82 -5.07
C CYS A 101 20.77 -8.37 -4.71
N ARG A 102 21.55 -9.29 -4.11
CA ARG A 102 22.97 -9.12 -3.83
C ARG A 102 23.84 -9.47 -5.03
#